data_AF-A0A4Q3L773-F1
#
_entry.id   AF-A0A4Q3L773-F1
#
_cell.length_a   1.000
_cell.length_b   1.000
_cell.length_c   1.000
_cell.angle_alpha   90.00
_cell.angle_beta   90.00
_cell.angle_gamma   90.00
#
_symmetry.space_group_name_H-M   'P 1'
#
loop_
_entity.id
_entity.type
_entity.pdbx_description
1 polymer ?
#
loop_
_entity_poly.entity_id
_entity_poly.type
_entity_poly.pdbx_seq_one_letter_code
_entity_poly.pdbx_strand_id
1 'polypeptide(L)'
;MTAELPIAASLPRLAQALGAGRNLLVVAEPGAGKTTLVPRLLFELMPTKRVLVLQPRRLAARLAARHVAHALGEAVGEQVGYRVRFEQRVGPRTRLVFMTEGMFLRELLQPAALRDVGAVVFDEFHGRSIDIVMVSN
;
A
#
# COMPACT_ATOMS: atom_id res chain seq x y z
N MET A 1 2.06 -9.93 -16.70
CA MET A 1 3.01 -10.38 -15.65
C MET A 1 2.43 -10.40 -14.23
N THR A 2 1.10 -10.31 -14.03
CA THR A 2 0.48 -10.39 -12.68
C THR A 2 0.09 -11.81 -12.27
N ALA A 3 -0.15 -12.70 -13.24
CA ALA A 3 -0.63 -14.06 -12.99
C ALA A 3 0.43 -15.05 -12.44
N GLU A 4 1.71 -14.64 -12.36
CA GLU A 4 2.83 -15.52 -11.96
C GLU A 4 3.20 -15.39 -10.47
N LEU A 5 2.67 -14.39 -9.75
CA LEU A 5 3.00 -14.20 -8.34
C LEU A 5 2.17 -15.14 -7.45
N PRO A 6 2.78 -15.84 -6.46
CA PRO A 6 2.08 -16.82 -5.62
C PRO A 6 0.80 -16.29 -4.95
N ILE A 7 0.77 -15.01 -4.55
CA ILE A 7 -0.42 -14.44 -3.90
C ILE A 7 -1.60 -14.19 -4.86
N ALA A 8 -1.39 -14.25 -6.18
CA ALA A 8 -2.43 -13.96 -7.18
C ALA A 8 -3.67 -14.85 -7.02
N ALA A 9 -3.48 -16.14 -6.71
CA ALA A 9 -4.58 -17.09 -6.49
C ALA A 9 -5.44 -16.75 -5.26
N SER A 10 -4.87 -16.01 -4.30
CA SER A 10 -5.56 -15.59 -3.08
C SER A 10 -6.34 -14.28 -3.22
N LEU A 11 -6.17 -13.52 -4.31
CA LEU A 11 -6.80 -12.21 -4.49
C LEU A 11 -8.33 -12.23 -4.37
N PRO A 12 -9.07 -13.19 -4.96
CA PRO A 12 -10.53 -13.23 -4.80
C PRO A 12 -10.96 -13.41 -3.34
N ARG A 13 -10.25 -14.27 -2.60
CA ARG A 13 -10.49 -14.48 -1.16
C ARG A 13 -10.17 -13.24 -0.34
N LEU A 14 -9.09 -12.53 -0.66
CA LEU A 14 -8.73 -11.27 -0.01
C LEU A 14 -9.80 -10.21 -0.25
N ALA A 15 -10.30 -10.07 -1.48
CA ALA A 15 -11.37 -9.13 -1.81
C ALA A 15 -12.66 -9.44 -1.04
N GLN A 16 -13.05 -10.71 -0.94
CA GLN A 16 -14.21 -11.12 -0.15
C GLN A 16 -14.04 -10.80 1.34
N ALA A 17 -12.87 -11.08 1.91
CA ALA A 17 -12.58 -10.81 3.32
C ALA A 17 -12.62 -9.30 3.63
N LEU A 18 -12.10 -8.47 2.72
CA LEU A 18 -12.17 -7.00 2.83
C LEU A 18 -13.61 -6.47 2.76
N GLY A 19 -14.51 -7.14 2.02
CA GLY A 19 -15.93 -6.77 2.00
C GLY A 19 -16.67 -7.12 3.29
N ALA A 20 -16.22 -8.14 4.02
CA ALA A 20 -16.88 -8.65 5.23
C ALA A 20 -16.37 -8.01 6.53
N GLY A 21 -15.21 -7.37 6.52
CA GLY A 21 -14.57 -6.88 7.73
C GLY A 21 -13.68 -5.67 7.48
N ARG A 22 -13.24 -5.03 8.57
CA ARG A 22 -12.40 -3.82 8.53
C ARG A 22 -10.89 -4.11 8.50
N ASN A 23 -10.50 -5.32 8.89
CA ASN A 23 -9.11 -5.72 9.13
C ASN A 23 -8.81 -7.05 8.43
N LEU A 24 -7.59 -7.20 7.90
CA LEU A 24 -7.16 -8.41 7.22
C LEU A 24 -5.68 -8.70 7.52
N LEU A 25 -5.35 -9.94 7.85
CA LEU A 25 -3.97 -10.38 8.02
C LEU A 25 -3.59 -11.24 6.81
N VAL A 26 -2.51 -10.87 6.11
CA VAL A 26 -2.07 -11.56 4.89
C VAL A 26 -0.71 -12.20 5.11
N VAL A 27 -0.70 -13.49 5.46
CA VAL A 27 0.53 -14.26 5.61
C VAL A 27 0.88 -14.93 4.28
N ALA A 28 2.11 -14.74 3.83
CA ALA A 28 2.68 -15.39 2.64
C ALA A 28 4.21 -15.38 2.74
N GLU A 29 4.86 -16.25 1.97
CA GLU A 29 6.32 -16.33 1.93
C GLU A 29 6.95 -15.04 1.38
N PRO A 30 8.19 -14.69 1.79
CA PRO A 30 8.97 -13.63 1.15
C PRO A 30 9.03 -13.83 -0.37
N GLY A 31 8.87 -12.76 -1.14
CA GLY A 31 8.84 -12.84 -2.61
C GLY A 31 7.50 -13.29 -3.21
N ALA A 32 6.48 -13.62 -2.39
CA ALA A 32 5.16 -14.00 -2.89
C ALA A 32 4.39 -12.89 -3.63
N GLY A 33 4.91 -11.65 -3.62
CA GLY A 33 4.31 -10.51 -4.32
C GLY A 33 3.34 -9.66 -3.48
N LYS A 34 3.37 -9.78 -2.14
CA LYS A 34 2.47 -9.06 -1.22
C LYS A 34 2.51 -7.55 -1.42
N THR A 35 3.70 -6.95 -1.35
CA THR A 35 3.98 -5.53 -1.55
C THR A 35 3.48 -4.97 -2.89
N THR A 36 3.33 -5.84 -3.89
CA THR A 36 2.91 -5.45 -5.24
C THR A 36 1.41 -5.63 -5.44
N LEU A 37 0.88 -6.82 -5.15
CA LEU A 37 -0.49 -7.18 -5.50
C LEU A 37 -1.53 -6.77 -4.46
N VAL A 38 -1.18 -6.76 -3.16
CA VAL A 38 -2.15 -6.37 -2.11
C VAL A 38 -2.48 -4.88 -2.19
N PRO A 39 -1.50 -3.96 -2.24
CA PRO A 39 -1.82 -2.53 -2.38
C PRO A 39 -2.52 -2.22 -3.71
N ARG A 40 -2.20 -2.94 -4.78
CA ARG A 40 -2.88 -2.81 -6.07
C ARG A 40 -4.35 -3.22 -5.98
N LEU A 41 -4.65 -4.37 -5.36
CA LEU A 41 -6.03 -4.81 -5.14
C LEU A 41 -6.83 -3.76 -4.37
N LEU A 42 -6.26 -3.23 -3.28
CA LEU A 42 -6.90 -2.18 -2.49
C LEU A 42 -7.14 -0.90 -3.30
N PHE A 43 -6.17 -0.51 -4.11
CA PHE A 43 -6.26 0.65 -4.99
C PHE A 43 -7.36 0.51 -6.06
N GLU A 44 -7.57 -0.70 -6.58
CA GLU A 44 -8.63 -1.04 -7.54
C GLU A 44 -10.02 -1.10 -6.85
N LEU A 45 -10.10 -1.67 -5.65
CA LEU A 45 -11.34 -1.76 -4.87
C LEU A 45 -11.80 -0.40 -4.30
N MET A 46 -10.90 0.58 -4.19
CA MET A 46 -11.15 1.88 -3.57
C MET A 46 -10.84 3.05 -4.53
N PRO A 47 -11.59 3.19 -5.65
CA PRO A 47 -11.25 4.10 -6.74
C PRO A 47 -11.22 5.58 -6.33
N THR A 48 -11.94 5.97 -5.27
CA THR A 48 -12.06 7.35 -4.80
C THR A 48 -11.23 7.65 -3.55
N LYS A 49 -10.50 6.66 -3.01
CA LYS A 49 -9.73 6.79 -1.77
C LYS A 49 -8.24 6.60 -2.01
N ARG A 50 -7.44 7.14 -1.09
CA ARG A 50 -6.00 6.87 -1.00
C ARG A 50 -5.75 5.54 -0.30
N VAL A 51 -4.73 4.83 -0.76
CA VAL A 51 -4.14 3.65 -0.13
C VAL A 51 -2.72 4.03 0.29
N LEU A 52 -2.44 4.00 1.58
CA LEU A 52 -1.10 4.29 2.12
C LEU A 52 -0.39 2.97 2.38
N VAL A 53 0.86 2.84 1.95
CA VAL A 53 1.69 1.65 2.18
C VAL A 53 2.93 2.05 2.97
N LEU A 54 3.03 1.55 4.19
CA LEU A 54 4.14 1.84 5.07
C LEU A 54 5.31 0.91 4.76
N GLN A 55 6.50 1.48 4.76
CA GLN A 55 7.75 0.81 4.44
C GLN A 55 8.79 1.18 5.50
N PRO A 56 9.67 0.24 5.93
CA PRO A 56 10.56 0.47 7.06
C PRO A 56 11.65 1.51 6.76
N ARG A 57 11.94 1.75 5.48
CA ARG A 57 13.02 2.65 5.05
C ARG A 57 12.73 3.36 3.75
N ARG A 58 13.39 4.51 3.56
CA ARG A 58 13.21 5.40 2.41
C ARG A 58 13.43 4.70 1.07
N LEU A 59 14.48 3.88 0.97
CA LEU A 59 14.82 3.18 -0.26
C LEU A 59 13.71 2.18 -0.64
N ALA A 60 13.17 1.44 0.33
CA ALA A 60 12.09 0.48 0.10
C ALA A 60 10.83 1.18 -0.44
N ALA A 61 10.40 2.29 0.18
CA ALA A 61 9.28 3.10 -0.31
C ALA A 61 9.45 3.57 -1.76
N ARG A 62 10.65 4.06 -2.12
CA ARG A 62 10.94 4.53 -3.48
C ARG A 62 10.93 3.39 -4.49
N LEU A 63 11.53 2.26 -4.15
CA LEU A 63 11.60 1.10 -5.04
C LEU A 63 10.23 0.45 -5.23
N ALA A 64 9.44 0.32 -4.17
CA ALA A 64 8.08 -0.21 -4.24
C ALA A 64 7.18 0.67 -5.13
N ALA A 65 7.20 2.00 -4.93
CA ALA A 65 6.46 2.92 -5.78
C ALA A 65 6.87 2.84 -7.26
N ARG A 66 8.17 2.78 -7.55
CA ARG A 66 8.67 2.62 -8.92
C ARG A 66 8.23 1.31 -9.54
N HIS A 67 8.34 0.21 -8.80
CA HIS A 67 7.97 -1.12 -9.26
C HIS A 67 6.47 -1.18 -9.59
N VAL A 68 5.62 -0.66 -8.71
CA VAL A 68 4.16 -0.70 -8.90
C VAL A 68 3.71 0.26 -10.00
N ALA A 69 4.27 1.48 -10.08
CA ALA A 69 3.99 2.40 -11.18
C ALA A 69 4.36 1.79 -12.54
N HIS A 70 5.54 1.16 -12.63
CA HIS A 70 5.97 0.45 -13.83
C HIS A 70 5.02 -0.70 -14.19
N ALA A 71 4.55 -1.47 -13.20
CA ALA A 71 3.58 -2.55 -13.42
C ALA A 71 2.19 -2.05 -13.89
N LEU A 72 1.88 -0.77 -13.68
CA LEU A 72 0.68 -0.09 -14.18
C LEU A 72 0.94 0.69 -15.48
N GLY A 73 2.16 0.71 -16.00
CA GLY A 73 2.51 1.42 -17.23
C GLY A 73 2.52 2.95 -17.07
N GLU A 74 2.73 3.47 -15.86
CA GLU A 74 2.73 4.91 -15.58
C GLU A 74 4.03 5.39 -14.91
N ALA A 75 4.23 6.70 -14.91
CA ALA A 75 5.33 7.34 -14.19
C ALA A 75 5.01 7.48 -12.70
N VAL A 76 6.04 7.41 -11.85
CA VAL A 76 5.89 7.71 -10.42
C VAL A 76 5.49 9.18 -10.22
N GLY A 77 4.46 9.40 -9.42
CA GLY A 77 3.82 10.71 -9.20
C GLY A 77 2.47 10.84 -9.90
N GLU A 78 2.09 9.86 -10.73
CA GLU A 78 0.75 9.76 -11.31
C GLU A 78 -0.23 9.14 -10.30
N GLN A 79 -0.77 7.94 -10.54
CA GLN A 79 -1.66 7.29 -9.58
C GLN A 79 -0.87 6.66 -8.43
N VAL A 80 0.38 6.28 -8.69
CA VAL A 80 1.33 5.71 -7.73
C VAL A 80 2.45 6.68 -7.42
N GLY A 81 2.74 6.87 -6.14
CA GLY A 81 3.77 7.79 -5.68
C GLY A 81 4.40 7.39 -4.36
N TYR A 82 5.31 8.22 -3.87
CA TYR A 82 5.89 8.03 -2.54
C TYR A 82 6.10 9.32 -1.76
N ARG A 83 6.12 9.21 -0.44
CA ARG A 83 6.48 10.27 0.51
C ARG A 83 7.50 9.75 1.52
N VAL A 84 8.69 10.33 1.50
CA VAL A 84 9.75 10.03 2.48
C VAL A 84 10.31 11.33 3.04
N ARG A 85 11.12 11.24 4.10
CA ARG A 85 11.78 12.44 4.64
C ARG A 85 12.63 13.10 3.54
N PHE A 86 12.41 14.41 3.36
CA PHE A 86 13.09 15.28 2.39
C PHE A 86 12.78 15.05 0.90
N GLU A 87 11.95 14.07 0.53
CA GLU A 87 11.67 13.76 -0.87
C GLU A 87 10.25 13.22 -1.02
N GLN A 88 9.49 13.76 -1.97
CA GLN A 88 8.17 13.25 -2.31
C GLN A 88 7.97 13.28 -3.82
N ARG A 89 7.25 12.28 -4.33
CA ARG A 89 6.77 12.21 -5.72
C ARG A 89 5.31 11.81 -5.66
N VAL A 90 4.47 12.80 -5.36
CA VAL A 90 3.00 12.68 -5.32
C VAL A 90 2.42 13.90 -6.02
N GLY A 91 1.35 13.70 -6.77
CA GLY A 91 0.57 14.74 -7.42
C GLY A 91 -0.91 14.65 -7.07
N PRO A 92 -1.77 15.48 -7.69
CA PRO A 92 -3.22 15.50 -7.45
C PRO A 92 -3.92 14.18 -7.78
N ARG A 93 -3.33 13.37 -8.67
CA ARG A 93 -3.86 12.05 -9.08
C ARG A 93 -3.37 10.90 -8.21
N THR A 94 -2.40 11.13 -7.33
CA THR A 94 -1.76 10.05 -6.58
C THR A 94 -2.65 9.54 -5.47
N ARG A 95 -3.04 8.26 -5.59
CA ARG A 95 -3.87 7.57 -4.61
C ARG A 95 -3.15 6.42 -3.93
N LEU A 96 -2.25 5.72 -4.62
CA LEU A 96 -1.41 4.68 -4.01
C LEU A 96 -0.07 5.29 -3.58
N VAL A 97 0.11 5.51 -2.28
CA VAL A 97 1.26 6.24 -1.73
C VAL A 97 2.10 5.32 -0.85
N PHE A 98 3.35 5.07 -1.27
CA PHE A 98 4.34 4.39 -0.44
C PHE A 98 5.06 5.39 0.46
N MET A 99 5.15 5.14 1.76
CA MET A 99 5.76 6.08 2.70
C MET A 99 6.47 5.40 3.86
N THR A 100 7.41 6.10 4.49
CA THR A 100 8.01 5.61 5.73
C THR A 100 7.06 5.80 6.91
N GLU A 101 7.13 4.93 7.92
CA GLU A 101 6.33 5.05 9.16
C GLU A 101 6.42 6.44 9.80
N GLY A 102 7.62 7.02 9.90
CA GLY A 102 7.80 8.37 10.44
C GLY A 102 7.07 9.47 9.65
N MET A 103 6.87 9.29 8.34
CA MET A 103 6.06 10.21 7.54
C MET A 103 4.56 10.00 7.81
N PHE A 104 4.13 8.76 8.04
CA PHE A 104 2.74 8.44 8.36
C PHE A 104 2.36 8.98 9.74
N LEU A 105 3.21 8.78 10.75
CA LEU A 105 3.02 9.36 12.09
C LEU A 105 2.90 10.90 12.01
N ARG A 106 3.69 11.55 11.17
CA ARG A 106 3.58 13.00 10.93
C ARG A 106 2.27 13.38 10.24
N GLU A 107 1.78 12.56 9.31
CA GLU A 107 0.49 12.77 8.65
C GLU A 107 -0.67 12.66 9.66
N LEU A 108 -0.64 11.68 10.57
CA LEU A 108 -1.66 11.50 11.62
C LEU A 108 -1.81 12.68 12.58
N LEU A 109 -0.78 13.51 12.74
CA LEU A 109 -0.85 14.72 13.56
C LEU A 109 -1.62 15.86 12.88
N GLN A 110 -1.94 15.74 11.59
CA GLN A 110 -2.69 16.75 10.85
C GLN A 110 -4.21 16.60 11.06
N PRO A 111 -4.96 17.70 11.11
CA PRO A 111 -6.41 17.64 11.11
C PRO A 111 -6.94 16.86 9.90
N ALA A 112 -7.86 15.93 10.13
CA ALA A 112 -8.49 15.11 9.07
C ALA A 112 -7.52 14.24 8.23
N ALA A 113 -6.35 13.88 8.76
CA ALA A 113 -5.30 13.11 8.09
C ALA A 113 -5.76 11.89 7.26
N LEU A 114 -6.80 11.19 7.74
CA LEU A 114 -7.29 9.95 7.14
C LEU A 114 -8.64 10.08 6.44
N ARG A 115 -9.20 11.30 6.28
CA ARG A 115 -10.57 11.49 5.76
C ARG A 115 -10.77 10.88 4.36
N ASP A 116 -9.74 10.93 3.53
CA ASP A 116 -9.71 10.43 2.16
C ASP A 116 -8.90 9.14 2.01
N VAL A 117 -8.46 8.54 3.11
CA VAL A 117 -7.72 7.26 3.12
C VAL A 117 -8.70 6.11 3.32
N GLY A 118 -8.67 5.15 2.40
CA GLY A 118 -9.51 3.94 2.45
C GLY A 118 -8.80 2.76 3.09
N ALA A 119 -7.47 2.71 3.00
CA ALA A 119 -6.65 1.67 3.59
C ALA A 119 -5.23 2.15 3.93
N VAL A 120 -4.67 1.61 5.01
CA VAL A 120 -3.26 1.66 5.36
C VAL A 120 -2.71 0.24 5.42
N VAL A 121 -1.66 -0.01 4.65
CA VAL A 121 -0.97 -1.30 4.55
C VAL A 121 0.35 -1.18 5.30
N PHE A 122 0.61 -2.09 6.25
CA PHE A 122 1.88 -2.16 6.95
C PHE A 122 2.70 -3.27 6.30
N ASP A 123 3.68 -2.90 5.49
CA ASP A 123 4.55 -3.84 4.80
C ASP A 123 5.83 -4.03 5.63
N GLU A 124 6.14 -5.28 5.97
CA GLU A 124 7.33 -5.72 6.71
C GLU A 124 7.34 -5.43 8.24
N PHE A 125 6.77 -6.34 9.05
CA PHE A 125 7.11 -6.45 10.49
C PHE A 125 8.08 -7.63 10.72
N HIS A 126 9.38 -7.39 10.55
CA HIS A 126 10.41 -8.40 10.77
C HIS A 126 10.66 -8.60 12.28
N GLY A 127 10.00 -9.58 12.88
CA GLY A 127 10.32 -10.03 14.24
C GLY A 127 9.54 -11.25 14.72
N ARG A 128 8.21 -11.26 14.51
CA ARG A 128 7.31 -12.39 14.79
C ARG A 128 6.07 -12.21 13.91
N SER A 129 5.75 -13.20 13.10
CA SER A 129 4.67 -13.26 12.09
C SER A 129 3.42 -12.41 12.39
N ILE A 130 3.36 -11.15 11.92
CA ILE A 130 2.15 -10.33 11.93
C ILE A 130 2.23 -9.29 10.79
N ASP A 131 1.45 -9.48 9.73
CA ASP A 131 1.25 -8.48 8.68
C ASP A 131 -0.07 -7.72 8.97
N ILE A 132 0.01 -6.51 9.51
CA ILE A 132 -1.15 -5.73 9.95
C ILE A 132 -1.76 -4.93 8.78
N VAL A 133 -3.09 -4.98 8.66
CA VAL A 133 -3.90 -4.04 7.84
C VAL A 133 -4.76 -3.22 8.80
N MET A 134 -4.79 -1.89 8.61
CA MET A 134 -5.58 -0.96 9.42
C MET A 134 -6.02 0.26 8.56
N VAL A 135 -7.02 1.09 8.87
CA VAL A 135 -8.45 0.88 9.19
C VAL A 135 -9.23 1.96 8.40
N SER A 136 -10.49 1.63 8.13
CA SER A 136 -11.66 2.40 7.62
C SER A 136 -11.71 3.94 7.69
N ASN A 137 -12.41 4.50 6.70
CA ASN A 137 -13.81 4.95 6.86
C ASN A 137 -14.68 4.37 5.73
#